data_AF-A0AAN7CBP9-F1
#
_entry.id   AF-A0AAN7CBP9-F1
#
_cell.length_a   1.000
_cell.length_b   1.000
_cell.length_c   1.000
_cell.angle_alpha   90.00
_cell.angle_beta   90.00
_cell.angle_gamma   90.00
#
_symmetry.space_group_name_H-M   'P 1'
#
loop_
_entity.id
_entity.type
_entity.pdbx_description
1 polymer ?
#
loop_
_entity_poly.entity_id
_entity_poly.type
_entity_poly.pdbx_seq_one_letter_code
_entity_poly.pdbx_strand_id
1 'polypeptide(L)'
;MAAPANKNIGDLNGKWVMNKSQSSNVEPGLALQGIGWMTRKAVTMSTVTLHVKQFVAPPSPPADPANPPVTHIEIEQTGTGGFKGTTEKRCLDYTFREHSDWLFGHVKGQTKFVAAEEVQDEFLKSGWLEGDEEKGGPNGETHVLSYVESLDNGWTATQIWGFKTIEGVRKYCRNVVIAKDGERVELQLVFDFLE
;
A
#
# COMPACT_ATOMS: atom_id res chain seq x y z
N MET A 1 16.06 8.03 -1.50
CA MET A 1 16.11 9.44 -1.89
C MET A 1 14.76 10.10 -1.65
N ALA A 2 14.66 11.42 -1.75
CA ALA A 2 13.36 12.09 -1.76
C ALA A 2 12.48 11.56 -2.90
N ALA A 3 11.16 11.57 -2.71
CA ALA A 3 10.23 11.38 -3.81
C ALA A 3 10.35 12.57 -4.78
N PRO A 4 10.54 12.35 -6.09
CA PRO A 4 10.56 13.43 -7.07
C PRO A 4 9.28 14.27 -7.05
N ALA A 5 9.39 15.57 -7.31
CA ALA A 5 8.24 16.49 -7.29
C ALA A 5 7.16 16.15 -8.34
N ASN A 6 7.54 15.47 -9.43
CA ASN A 6 6.61 15.01 -10.45
C ASN A 6 5.93 13.67 -10.11
N LYS A 7 6.25 13.03 -8.97
CA LYS A 7 5.61 11.80 -8.51
C LYS A 7 4.54 12.13 -7.49
N ASN A 8 3.31 11.71 -7.77
CA ASN A 8 2.17 11.72 -6.84
C ASN A 8 1.40 10.40 -6.97
N ILE A 9 0.26 10.25 -6.30
CA ILE A 9 -0.53 9.00 -6.34
C ILE A 9 -1.12 8.69 -7.73
N GLY A 10 -1.14 9.66 -8.65
CA GLY A 10 -1.53 9.49 -10.05
C GLY A 10 -0.42 8.92 -10.93
N ASP A 11 0.83 9.00 -10.50
CA ASP A 11 1.99 8.38 -11.14
C ASP A 11 3.03 7.92 -10.10
N LEU A 12 2.88 6.68 -9.62
CA LEU A 12 3.86 6.02 -8.77
C LEU A 12 4.90 5.19 -9.55
N ASN A 13 4.93 5.27 -10.89
CA ASN A 13 5.83 4.45 -11.70
C ASN A 13 7.30 4.61 -11.27
N GLY A 14 8.02 3.50 -11.15
CA GLY A 14 9.44 3.47 -10.78
C GLY A 14 9.73 2.49 -9.65
N LYS A 15 10.91 2.62 -9.05
CA LYS A 15 11.36 1.77 -7.94
C LYS A 15 11.37 2.54 -6.62
N TRP A 16 10.85 1.88 -5.59
CA TRP A 16 10.72 2.45 -4.25
C TRP A 16 11.26 1.45 -3.22
N VAL A 17 12.31 1.81 -2.50
CA VAL A 17 12.86 0.95 -1.44
C VAL A 17 12.35 1.38 -0.08
N MET A 18 11.94 0.42 0.74
CA MET A 18 11.49 0.70 2.10
C MET A 18 12.66 1.20 2.96
N ASN A 19 12.50 2.36 3.57
CA ASN A 19 13.42 2.88 4.55
C ASN A 19 13.06 2.31 5.93
N LYS A 20 13.77 1.26 6.34
CA LYS A 20 13.46 0.53 7.58
C LYS A 20 13.68 1.35 8.85
N SER A 21 14.64 2.27 8.86
CA SER A 21 14.89 3.15 10.01
C SER A 21 13.81 4.22 10.18
N GLN A 22 13.13 4.62 9.10
CA GLN A 22 12.04 5.59 9.12
C GLN A 22 10.65 4.94 9.15
N SER A 23 10.57 3.62 9.00
CA SER A 23 9.31 2.86 9.04
C SER A 23 9.05 2.31 10.45
N SER A 24 7.78 2.10 10.78
CA SER A 24 7.37 1.37 11.97
C SER A 24 7.86 -0.09 11.93
N ASN A 25 8.03 -0.68 13.11
CA ASN A 25 8.27 -2.12 13.23
C ASN A 25 7.04 -2.91 12.77
N VAL A 26 7.15 -3.64 11.67
CA VAL A 26 6.05 -4.44 11.09
C VAL A 26 5.75 -5.75 11.83
N GLU A 27 6.64 -6.19 12.74
CA GLU A 27 6.53 -7.50 13.40
C GLU A 27 5.20 -7.70 14.13
N PRO A 28 4.68 -6.75 14.94
CA PRO A 28 3.41 -6.94 15.65
C PRO A 28 2.24 -7.12 14.69
N GLY A 29 2.26 -6.42 13.55
CA GLY A 29 1.25 -6.55 12.51
C GLY A 29 1.27 -7.93 11.87
N LEU A 30 2.46 -8.42 11.50
CA LEU A 30 2.63 -9.77 10.97
C LEU A 30 2.22 -10.84 11.99
N ALA A 31 2.50 -10.63 13.28
CA ALA A 31 2.07 -11.54 14.34
C ALA A 31 0.54 -11.58 14.46
N LEU A 32 -0.12 -10.42 14.44
CA LEU A 32 -1.57 -10.29 14.48
C LEU A 32 -2.25 -10.98 13.28
N GLN A 33 -1.61 -10.94 12.11
CA GLN A 33 -2.07 -11.62 10.90
C GLN A 33 -1.87 -13.15 10.94
N GLY A 34 -1.28 -13.70 12.00
CA GLY A 34 -1.04 -15.13 12.16
C GLY A 34 0.23 -15.65 11.47
N ILE A 35 1.13 -14.78 11.01
CA ILE A 35 2.33 -15.19 10.28
C ILE A 35 3.31 -15.86 11.26
N GLY A 36 3.82 -17.04 10.93
CA GLY A 36 4.74 -17.81 11.80
C GLY A 36 6.06 -17.08 12.10
N TRP A 37 6.60 -17.28 13.30
CA TRP A 37 7.76 -16.54 13.83
C TRP A 37 9.00 -16.54 12.90
N MET A 38 9.36 -17.69 12.33
CA MET A 38 10.49 -17.80 11.39
C MET A 38 10.30 -16.90 10.17
N THR A 39 9.09 -16.88 9.60
CA THR A 39 8.74 -16.03 8.46
C THR A 39 8.80 -14.55 8.84
N ARG A 40 8.27 -14.19 10.02
CA ARG A 40 8.34 -12.79 10.51
C ARG A 40 9.79 -12.34 10.68
N LYS A 41 10.66 -13.19 11.23
CA LYS A 41 12.10 -12.88 11.34
C LYS A 41 12.74 -12.65 9.98
N ALA A 42 12.48 -13.51 9.00
CA ALA A 42 13.00 -13.31 7.65
C ALA A 42 12.51 -11.98 7.03
N VAL A 43 11.19 -11.71 7.09
CA VAL A 43 10.60 -10.46 6.57
C VAL A 43 11.20 -9.22 7.25
N THR A 44 11.30 -9.24 8.58
CA THR A 44 11.86 -8.12 9.36
C THR A 44 13.35 -7.93 9.17
N MET A 45 14.10 -8.92 8.68
CA MET A 45 15.51 -8.79 8.33
C MET A 45 15.70 -8.28 6.90
N SER A 46 14.81 -8.64 5.97
CA SER A 46 14.85 -8.17 4.59
C SER A 46 14.42 -6.70 4.46
N THR A 47 14.98 -6.01 3.47
CA THR A 47 14.47 -4.72 2.99
C THR A 47 13.67 -4.96 1.72
N VAL A 48 12.47 -4.39 1.66
CA VAL A 48 11.54 -4.54 0.52
C VAL A 48 11.79 -3.43 -0.49
N THR A 49 11.90 -3.79 -1.77
CA THR A 49 11.86 -2.88 -2.90
C THR A 49 10.60 -3.14 -3.70
N LEU A 50 9.82 -2.09 -3.96
CA LEU A 50 8.65 -2.08 -4.80
C LEU A 50 9.04 -1.68 -6.22
N HIS A 51 8.66 -2.50 -7.19
CA HIS A 51 8.70 -2.15 -8.61
C HIS A 51 7.28 -1.84 -9.04
N VAL A 52 6.99 -0.54 -9.20
CA VAL A 52 5.62 -0.06 -9.42
C VAL A 52 5.42 0.25 -10.89
N LYS A 53 4.36 -0.33 -11.45
CA LYS A 53 3.83 -0.01 -12.77
C LYS A 53 2.39 0.46 -12.63
N GLN A 54 2.12 1.68 -13.06
CA GLN A 54 0.81 2.31 -13.00
C GLN A 54 0.37 2.72 -14.41
N PHE A 55 -0.84 2.29 -14.80
CA PHE A 55 -1.37 2.49 -16.14
C PHE A 55 -2.90 2.52 -16.13
N VAL A 56 -3.51 2.98 -17.22
CA VAL A 56 -4.96 2.96 -17.42
C VAL A 56 -5.32 1.81 -18.35
N ALA A 57 -6.31 1.00 -17.98
CA ALA A 57 -6.79 -0.13 -18.75
C ALA A 57 -8.25 -0.47 -18.38
N PRO A 58 -8.96 -1.33 -19.15
CA PRO A 58 -10.26 -1.84 -18.74
C PRO A 58 -10.18 -2.51 -17.36
N PRO A 59 -11.21 -2.37 -16.51
CA PRO A 59 -11.18 -2.91 -15.16
C PRO A 59 -11.04 -4.43 -15.19
N SER A 60 -10.31 -4.97 -14.21
CA SER A 60 -10.12 -6.42 -14.09
C SER A 60 -11.41 -7.11 -13.62
N PRO A 61 -11.62 -8.40 -13.91
CA PRO A 61 -12.71 -9.17 -13.30
C PRO A 61 -12.73 -9.00 -11.76
N PRO A 62 -13.90 -8.98 -11.11
CA PRO A 62 -15.21 -9.36 -11.64
C PRO A 62 -15.99 -8.24 -12.34
N ALA A 63 -15.42 -7.04 -12.48
CA ALA A 63 -16.05 -5.94 -13.20
C ALA A 63 -16.17 -6.24 -14.71
N ASP A 64 -17.20 -5.68 -15.36
CA ASP A 64 -17.38 -5.79 -16.80
C ASP A 64 -16.26 -5.02 -17.53
N PRO A 65 -15.46 -5.66 -18.41
CA PRO A 65 -14.42 -4.98 -19.18
C PRO A 65 -14.96 -3.92 -20.16
N ALA A 66 -16.28 -3.86 -20.41
CA ALA A 66 -16.92 -2.79 -21.17
C ALA A 66 -17.11 -1.49 -20.36
N ASN A 67 -16.92 -1.52 -19.04
CA ASN A 67 -16.93 -0.31 -18.21
C ASN A 67 -15.75 0.63 -18.59
N PRO A 68 -15.86 1.94 -18.29
CA PRO A 68 -14.78 2.88 -18.54
C PRO A 68 -13.43 2.40 -17.96
N PRO A 69 -12.30 2.63 -18.65
CA PRO A 69 -10.98 2.29 -18.15
C PRO A 69 -10.70 2.93 -16.78
N VAL A 70 -10.00 2.20 -15.93
CA VAL A 70 -9.62 2.63 -14.58
C VAL A 70 -8.11 2.57 -14.41
N THR A 71 -7.61 3.18 -13.35
CA THR A 71 -6.19 3.08 -12.99
C THR A 71 -5.89 1.70 -12.42
N HIS A 72 -4.82 1.09 -12.92
CA HIS A 72 -4.20 -0.11 -12.39
C HIS A 72 -2.88 0.25 -11.76
N ILE A 73 -2.58 -0.34 -10.59
CA ILE A 73 -1.27 -0.25 -9.95
C ILE A 73 -0.80 -1.68 -9.69
N GLU A 74 0.23 -2.08 -10.43
CA GLU A 74 0.91 -3.36 -10.26
C GLU A 74 2.22 -3.13 -9.51
N ILE A 75 2.45 -3.92 -8.46
CA ILE A 75 3.62 -3.79 -7.61
C ILE A 75 4.25 -5.15 -7.45
N GLU A 76 5.44 -5.31 -8.02
CA GLU A 76 6.28 -6.47 -7.76
C GLU A 76 7.23 -6.15 -6.61
N GLN A 77 7.12 -6.91 -5.52
CA GLN A 77 8.01 -6.74 -4.38
C GLN A 77 9.19 -7.69 -4.49
N THR A 78 10.39 -7.18 -4.22
CA THR A 78 11.60 -7.98 -4.05
C THR A 78 12.21 -7.71 -2.68
N GLY A 79 12.68 -8.75 -2.01
CA GLY A 79 13.41 -8.62 -0.75
C GLY A 79 14.92 -8.74 -0.96
N THR A 80 15.70 -8.01 -0.17
CA THR A 80 17.16 -8.16 -0.14
C THR A 80 17.59 -9.61 0.09
N GLY A 81 18.71 -10.01 -0.52
CA GLY A 81 19.24 -11.38 -0.40
C GLY A 81 18.46 -12.43 -1.20
N GLY A 82 17.68 -12.01 -2.20
CA GLY A 82 16.87 -12.92 -3.02
C GLY A 82 15.59 -13.40 -2.33
N PHE A 83 15.19 -12.75 -1.23
CA PHE A 83 13.97 -13.09 -0.53
C PHE A 83 12.76 -12.81 -1.43
N LYS A 84 11.92 -13.83 -1.61
CA LYS A 84 10.72 -13.75 -2.44
C LYS A 84 9.76 -12.73 -1.83
N GLY A 85 9.40 -11.69 -2.57
CA GLY A 85 8.32 -10.78 -2.18
C GLY A 85 6.94 -11.30 -2.63
N THR A 86 5.95 -10.42 -2.61
CA THR A 86 4.62 -10.67 -3.15
C THR A 86 4.36 -9.77 -4.35
N THR A 87 3.27 -10.02 -5.08
CA THR A 87 2.82 -9.16 -6.19
C THR A 87 1.46 -8.61 -5.84
N GLU A 88 1.33 -7.29 -5.80
CA GLU A 88 0.03 -6.63 -5.65
C GLU A 88 -0.48 -6.21 -7.02
N LYS A 89 -1.71 -6.60 -7.38
CA LYS A 89 -2.38 -6.13 -8.60
C LYS A 89 -3.64 -5.36 -8.21
N ARG A 90 -3.54 -4.03 -8.18
CA ARG A 90 -4.64 -3.16 -7.78
C ARG A 90 -5.39 -2.66 -9.01
N CYS A 91 -6.71 -2.69 -8.94
CA CYS A 91 -7.62 -2.10 -9.91
C CYS A 91 -8.46 -1.08 -9.12
N LEU A 92 -8.34 0.20 -9.47
CA LEU A 92 -8.87 1.33 -8.67
C LEU A 92 -10.33 1.63 -9.03
N ASP A 93 -11.18 0.61 -8.95
CA ASP A 93 -12.63 0.69 -9.17
C ASP A 93 -13.44 0.37 -7.91
N TYR A 94 -12.74 0.20 -6.77
CA TYR A 94 -13.31 -0.19 -5.49
C TYR A 94 -14.11 -1.50 -5.50
N THR A 95 -13.76 -2.44 -6.39
CA THR A 95 -14.36 -3.77 -6.43
C THR A 95 -13.47 -4.79 -5.72
N PHE A 96 -14.05 -5.61 -4.83
CA PHE A 96 -13.33 -6.70 -4.18
C PHE A 96 -12.82 -7.73 -5.18
N ARG A 97 -11.55 -8.10 -5.04
CA ARG A 97 -10.88 -9.15 -5.81
C ARG A 97 -10.09 -10.05 -4.90
N GLU A 98 -10.20 -11.34 -5.12
CA GLU A 98 -9.42 -12.34 -4.40
C GLU A 98 -7.97 -12.38 -4.88
N HIS A 99 -7.08 -12.65 -3.94
CA HIS A 99 -5.67 -12.84 -4.17
C HIS A 99 -5.16 -13.90 -3.19
N SER A 100 -4.23 -14.74 -3.65
CA SER A 100 -3.52 -15.66 -2.78
C SER A 100 -2.03 -15.48 -2.98
N ASP A 101 -1.32 -15.32 -1.86
CA ASP A 101 0.13 -15.30 -1.85
C ASP A 101 0.68 -16.13 -0.68
N TRP A 102 2.00 -16.34 -0.72
CA TRP A 102 2.70 -17.21 0.24
C TRP A 102 2.82 -16.59 1.64
N LEU A 103 2.70 -15.27 1.76
CA LEU A 103 2.89 -14.53 3.00
C LEU A 103 1.55 -14.34 3.72
N PHE A 104 0.51 -13.88 3.02
CA PHE A 104 -0.77 -13.50 3.63
C PHE A 104 -1.89 -14.54 3.44
N GLY A 105 -1.65 -15.60 2.67
CA GLY A 105 -2.65 -16.63 2.40
C GLY A 105 -3.74 -16.15 1.44
N HIS A 106 -4.97 -16.61 1.61
CA HIS A 106 -6.12 -16.19 0.80
C HIS A 106 -6.75 -14.93 1.40
N VAL A 107 -6.81 -13.88 0.57
CA VAL A 107 -7.38 -12.58 0.92
C VAL A 107 -8.27 -12.09 -0.19
N LYS A 108 -9.14 -11.12 0.11
CA LYS A 108 -9.76 -10.26 -0.90
C LYS A 108 -9.46 -8.81 -0.58
N GLY A 109 -9.28 -7.99 -1.62
CA GLY A 109 -9.01 -6.58 -1.43
C GLY A 109 -9.68 -5.71 -2.48
N GLN A 110 -9.83 -4.44 -2.14
CA GLN A 110 -10.35 -3.40 -3.01
C GLN A 110 -9.51 -2.13 -2.83
N THR A 111 -9.38 -1.37 -3.90
CA THR A 111 -8.57 -0.15 -3.91
C THR A 111 -9.34 0.96 -4.62
N LYS A 112 -9.22 2.21 -4.16
CA LYS A 112 -9.74 3.40 -4.84
C LYS A 112 -8.86 4.62 -4.57
N PHE A 113 -9.00 5.64 -5.39
CA PHE A 113 -8.60 6.99 -4.98
C PHE A 113 -9.56 7.50 -3.90
N VAL A 114 -9.04 8.34 -2.99
CA VAL A 114 -9.82 8.89 -1.88
C VAL A 114 -9.34 10.31 -1.54
N ALA A 115 -10.27 11.21 -1.23
CA ALA A 115 -9.93 12.51 -0.68
C ALA A 115 -9.50 12.41 0.79
N ALA A 116 -8.69 13.33 1.28
CA ALA A 116 -8.20 13.30 2.66
C ALA A 116 -9.35 13.34 3.68
N GLU A 117 -10.40 14.11 3.37
CA GLU A 117 -11.57 14.34 4.23
C GLU A 117 -12.48 13.11 4.35
N GLU A 118 -12.39 12.17 3.41
CA GLU A 118 -13.14 10.91 3.45
C GLU A 118 -12.48 9.87 4.38
N VAL A 119 -11.22 10.09 4.79
CA VAL A 119 -10.49 9.19 5.70
C VAL A 119 -10.83 9.56 7.14
N GLN A 120 -11.63 8.73 7.80
CA GLN A 120 -12.14 9.02 9.16
C GLN A 120 -11.15 8.65 10.27
N ASP A 121 -10.42 7.55 10.10
CA ASP A 121 -9.53 7.01 11.11
C ASP A 121 -8.36 7.96 11.41
N GLU A 122 -8.18 8.29 12.70
CA GLU A 122 -7.20 9.29 13.15
C GLU A 122 -5.76 8.97 12.76
N PHE A 123 -5.36 7.70 12.85
CA PHE A 123 -4.03 7.29 12.43
C PHE A 123 -3.90 7.33 10.91
N LEU A 124 -4.87 6.76 10.19
CA LEU A 124 -4.81 6.67 8.73
C LEU A 124 -4.77 8.04 8.04
N LYS A 125 -5.44 9.07 8.58
CA LYS A 125 -5.45 10.43 8.00
C LYS A 125 -4.29 11.32 8.43
N SER A 126 -3.37 10.83 9.28
CA SER A 126 -2.36 11.68 9.91
C SER A 126 -1.12 11.93 9.04
N GLY A 127 -0.67 13.19 9.03
CA GLY A 127 0.68 13.59 8.59
C GLY A 127 0.91 13.65 7.09
N TRP A 128 -0.15 13.72 6.29
CA TRP A 128 -0.08 13.79 4.83
C TRP A 128 0.23 15.19 4.31
N LEU A 129 0.84 15.23 3.13
CA LEU A 129 0.89 16.42 2.29
C LEU A 129 -0.41 16.49 1.48
N GLU A 130 -1.05 17.66 1.47
CA GLU A 130 -2.37 17.87 0.84
C GLU A 130 -2.38 19.11 -0.07
N GLY A 131 -1.20 19.57 -0.48
CA GLY A 131 -1.06 20.66 -1.46
C GLY A 131 -1.62 20.27 -2.83
N ASP A 132 -1.89 21.27 -3.68
CA ASP A 132 -2.42 21.04 -5.03
C ASP A 132 -1.51 20.11 -5.87
N GLU A 133 -0.21 20.11 -5.60
CA GLU A 133 0.79 19.22 -6.23
C GLU A 133 0.58 17.73 -5.91
N GLU A 134 -0.09 17.42 -4.81
CA GLU A 134 -0.35 16.04 -4.36
C GLU A 134 -1.61 15.44 -5.01
N LYS A 135 -2.43 16.26 -5.66
CA LYS A 135 -3.61 15.81 -6.40
C LYS A 135 -3.18 14.95 -7.58
N GLY A 136 -3.50 13.67 -7.51
CA GLY A 136 -3.15 12.68 -8.54
C GLY A 136 -4.34 11.84 -9.01
N GLY A 137 -5.45 11.86 -8.28
CA GLY A 137 -6.66 11.15 -8.67
C GLY A 137 -7.45 11.88 -9.76
N PRO A 138 -8.33 11.17 -10.48
CA PRO A 138 -9.10 11.73 -11.60
C PRO A 138 -10.01 12.90 -11.21
N ASN A 139 -10.39 13.02 -9.93
CA ASN A 139 -11.21 14.11 -9.40
C ASN A 139 -10.45 15.01 -8.42
N GLY A 140 -9.11 14.95 -8.42
CA GLY A 140 -8.27 15.73 -7.52
C GLY A 140 -8.04 15.08 -6.16
N GLU A 141 -8.29 13.78 -6.03
CA GLU A 141 -7.94 13.02 -4.83
C GLU A 141 -6.42 13.04 -4.60
N THR A 142 -6.01 13.07 -3.34
CA THR A 142 -4.59 13.14 -2.91
C THR A 142 -4.08 11.80 -2.38
N HIS A 143 -4.95 10.79 -2.24
CA HIS A 143 -4.61 9.52 -1.61
C HIS A 143 -5.16 8.32 -2.37
N VAL A 144 -4.57 7.15 -2.08
CA VAL A 144 -5.11 5.84 -2.44
C VAL A 144 -5.50 5.11 -1.17
N LEU A 145 -6.74 4.62 -1.13
CA LEU A 145 -7.22 3.71 -0.10
C LEU A 145 -7.12 2.27 -0.60
N SER A 146 -6.53 1.40 0.20
CA SER A 146 -6.54 -0.05 0.00
C SER A 146 -7.12 -0.72 1.23
N TYR A 147 -8.15 -1.54 1.04
CA TYR A 147 -8.74 -2.36 2.08
C TYR A 147 -8.60 -3.85 1.74
N VAL A 148 -8.16 -4.65 2.69
CA VAL A 148 -7.92 -6.10 2.54
C VAL A 148 -8.57 -6.85 3.70
N GLU A 149 -9.24 -7.95 3.38
CA GLU A 149 -9.80 -8.91 4.34
C GLU A 149 -9.14 -10.27 4.13
N SER A 150 -8.69 -10.89 5.22
CA SER A 150 -8.31 -12.30 5.19
C SER A 150 -9.55 -13.18 5.14
N LEU A 151 -9.55 -14.12 4.20
CA LEU A 151 -10.62 -15.12 4.08
C LEU A 151 -10.40 -16.32 5.00
N ASP A 152 -9.16 -16.54 5.43
CA ASP A 152 -8.77 -17.69 6.24
C ASP A 152 -8.49 -17.35 7.72
N ASN A 153 -7.99 -16.13 8.00
CA ASN A 153 -7.40 -15.80 9.30
C ASN A 153 -8.06 -14.61 10.03
N GLY A 154 -9.16 -14.08 9.49
CA GLY A 154 -10.07 -13.14 10.16
C GLY A 154 -9.52 -11.72 10.42
N TRP A 155 -8.30 -11.40 9.96
CA TRP A 155 -7.75 -10.06 10.07
C TRP A 155 -8.17 -9.17 8.89
N THR A 156 -8.21 -7.86 9.13
CA THR A 156 -8.37 -6.83 8.10
C THR A 156 -7.17 -5.89 8.09
N ALA A 157 -6.89 -5.29 6.93
CA ALA A 157 -5.88 -4.26 6.79
C ALA A 157 -6.40 -3.10 5.94
N THR A 158 -6.45 -1.91 6.52
CA THR A 158 -6.75 -0.66 5.82
C THR A 158 -5.47 0.11 5.63
N GLN A 159 -5.21 0.60 4.41
CA GLN A 159 -4.04 1.38 4.08
C GLN A 159 -4.44 2.67 3.39
N ILE A 160 -3.80 3.77 3.77
CA ILE A 160 -3.81 5.03 3.03
C ILE A 160 -2.41 5.27 2.51
N TRP A 161 -2.30 5.50 1.20
CA TRP A 161 -1.06 5.77 0.50
C TRP A 161 -1.05 7.24 0.08
N GLY A 162 0.09 7.90 0.23
CA GLY A 162 0.27 9.30 -0.08
C GLY A 162 1.71 9.74 0.16
N PHE A 163 1.91 11.05 0.22
CA PHE A 163 3.24 11.63 0.47
C PHE A 163 3.27 12.36 1.82
N LYS A 164 4.42 12.28 2.48
CA LYS A 164 4.67 12.95 3.77
C LYS A 164 6.02 13.64 3.77
N THR A 165 6.17 14.65 4.62
CA THR A 165 7.48 15.17 5.00
C THR A 165 8.00 14.38 6.19
N ILE A 166 9.04 13.58 5.96
CA ILE A 166 9.76 12.81 6.99
C ILE A 166 11.16 13.38 7.10
N GLU A 167 11.51 13.93 8.27
CA GLU A 167 12.82 14.54 8.53
C GLU A 167 13.19 15.63 7.50
N GLY A 168 12.20 16.44 7.10
CA GLY A 168 12.37 17.50 6.10
C GLY A 168 12.41 17.02 4.64
N VAL A 169 12.22 15.72 4.40
CA VAL A 169 12.27 15.12 3.06
C VAL A 169 10.91 14.57 2.67
N ARG A 170 10.43 14.90 1.46
CA ARG A 170 9.22 14.31 0.88
C ARG A 170 9.41 12.82 0.59
N LYS A 171 8.55 11.96 1.13
CA LYS A 171 8.59 10.51 1.00
C LYS A 171 7.26 9.96 0.54
N TYR A 172 7.28 8.88 -0.23
CA TYR A 172 6.10 8.05 -0.44
C TYR A 172 5.87 7.21 0.82
N CYS A 173 4.66 7.24 1.37
CA CYS A 173 4.34 6.59 2.62
C CYS A 173 3.03 5.79 2.53
N ARG A 174 2.91 4.80 3.41
CA ARG A 174 1.65 4.08 3.68
C ARG A 174 1.37 4.08 5.17
N ASN A 175 0.25 4.65 5.59
CA ASN A 175 -0.29 4.36 6.92
C ASN A 175 -1.15 3.11 6.81
N VAL A 176 -0.94 2.17 7.72
CA VAL A 176 -1.62 0.87 7.73
C VAL A 176 -2.19 0.62 9.11
N VAL A 177 -3.47 0.27 9.16
CA VAL A 177 -4.15 -0.26 10.33
C VAL A 177 -4.47 -1.72 10.07
N ILE A 178 -3.93 -2.61 10.90
CA ILE A 178 -4.26 -4.03 10.89
C ILE A 178 -5.12 -4.30 12.12
N ALA A 179 -6.26 -4.96 11.93
CA ALA A 179 -7.17 -5.28 13.01
C ALA A 179 -7.59 -6.75 12.98
N LYS A 180 -7.73 -7.37 14.15
CA LYS A 180 -8.23 -8.73 14.33
C LYS A 180 -8.73 -8.90 15.76
N ASP A 181 -9.91 -9.49 15.94
CA ASP A 181 -10.46 -9.85 17.27
C ASP A 181 -10.45 -8.72 18.31
N GLY A 182 -10.65 -7.47 17.86
CA GLY A 182 -10.63 -6.28 18.72
C GLY A 182 -9.24 -5.72 19.00
N GLU A 183 -8.18 -6.43 18.61
CA GLU A 183 -6.81 -5.92 18.62
C GLU A 183 -6.52 -5.10 17.35
N ARG A 184 -5.60 -4.14 17.48
CA ARG A 184 -5.21 -3.20 16.42
C ARG A 184 -3.72 -2.92 16.46
N VAL A 185 -3.09 -2.90 15.29
CA VAL A 185 -1.70 -2.47 15.09
C VAL A 185 -1.65 -1.37 14.03
N GLU A 186 -0.94 -0.29 14.35
CA GLU A 186 -0.73 0.87 13.48
C GLU A 186 0.72 0.89 12.98
N LEU A 187 0.90 1.02 11.67
CA LEU A 187 2.21 0.99 11.02
C LEU A 187 2.31 2.12 9.99
N GLN A 188 3.43 2.84 10.00
CA GLN A 188 3.82 3.71 8.91
C GLN A 188 4.96 3.06 8.13
N LEU A 189 4.77 2.84 6.84
CA LEU A 189 5.81 2.41 5.92
C LEU A 189 6.32 3.62 5.14
N VAL A 190 7.63 3.80 5.08
CA VAL A 190 8.28 4.95 4.41
C VAL A 190 9.15 4.42 3.28
N PHE A 191 9.03 5.02 2.10
CA PHE A 191 9.75 4.58 0.91
C PHE A 191 10.61 5.70 0.30
N ASP A 192 11.82 5.29 -0.07
CA ASP A 192 12.81 6.06 -0.79
C ASP A 192 12.70 5.77 -2.30
N PHE A 193 12.68 6.80 -3.14
CA PHE A 193 12.76 6.61 -4.59
C PHE A 193 14.17 6.16 -5.02
N LEU A 194 14.25 5.30 -6.04
CA LEU A 194 15.49 4.68 -6.54
C LEU A 194 15.82 4.88 -8.04
N GLU A 195 14.95 5.52 -8.83
CA GLU A 195 14.91 5.51 -10.32
C GLU A 195 14.14 4.33 -10.94
#